data_AF-A0A1H0D3P3-F1
#
_entry.id   AF-A0A1H0D3P3-F1
#
_cell.length_a   1.000
_cell.length_b   1.000
_cell.length_c   1.000
_cell.angle_alpha   90.00
_cell.angle_beta   90.00
_cell.angle_gamma   90.00
#
_symmetry.space_group_name_H-M   'P 1'
#
loop_
_entity.id
_entity.type
_entity.pdbx_description
1 polymer ?
#
loop_
_entity_poly.entity_id
_entity_poly.type
_entity_poly.pdbx_seq_one_letter_code
_entity_poly.pdbx_strand_id
1 'polypeptide(L)'
;MVKFINCSPKEYGMLNQVFRSGTAIGALVSEAVYAQSPADFVNKLSIALKECNETLYWLNILHDTEYVSKEQYDSMNTDCQELLALLIASIKTTKQNKEIK
;
A
#
# COMPACT_ATOMS: atom_id res chain seq x y z
N MET A 1 18.85 4.64 10.60
CA MET A 1 18.87 3.36 11.35
C MET A 1 19.16 2.18 10.43
N VAL A 2 18.33 1.93 9.40
CA VAL A 2 18.52 0.79 8.45
C VAL A 2 19.88 0.78 7.76
N LYS A 3 20.39 1.95 7.30
CA LYS A 3 21.74 2.07 6.69
C LYS A 3 22.88 1.56 7.59
N PHE A 4 22.68 1.57 8.91
CA PHE A 4 23.68 1.17 9.91
C PHE A 4 23.50 -0.26 10.43
N ILE A 5 22.46 -0.99 9.99
CA ILE A 5 22.24 -2.39 10.39
C ILE A 5 23.08 -3.31 9.49
N ASN A 6 23.99 -4.06 10.11
CA ASN A 6 24.79 -5.10 9.47
C ASN A 6 24.13 -6.47 9.68
N CYS A 7 23.19 -6.82 8.80
CA CYS A 7 22.60 -8.15 8.74
C CYS A 7 22.65 -8.73 7.31
N SER A 8 22.70 -10.07 7.23
CA SER A 8 22.50 -10.80 5.98
C SER A 8 21.03 -10.71 5.53
N PRO A 9 20.73 -11.13 4.30
CA PRO A 9 20.50 -10.18 3.20
C PRO A 9 19.41 -9.13 3.53
N LYS A 10 19.83 -7.96 4.05
CA LYS A 10 18.93 -6.84 4.39
C LYS A 10 18.07 -6.35 3.23
N GLU A 11 18.64 -6.29 2.03
CA GLU A 11 17.97 -5.86 0.80
C GLU A 11 16.82 -6.81 0.46
N TYR A 12 17.09 -8.12 0.46
CA TYR A 12 16.06 -9.15 0.24
C TYR A 12 14.93 -9.07 1.26
N GLY A 13 15.27 -8.79 2.53
CA GLY A 13 14.27 -8.55 3.58
C GLY A 13 13.32 -7.40 3.23
N MET A 14 13.84 -6.26 2.79
CA MET A 14 13.04 -5.10 2.42
C MET A 14 12.25 -5.32 1.13
N LEU A 15 12.87 -5.92 0.10
CA LEU A 15 12.19 -6.27 -1.15
C LEU A 15 11.02 -7.22 -0.92
N ASN A 16 11.17 -8.20 -0.03
CA ASN A 16 10.06 -9.08 0.34
C ASN A 16 8.92 -8.34 1.02
N GLN A 17 9.22 -7.32 1.84
CA GLN A 17 8.17 -6.50 2.45
C GLN A 17 7.43 -5.64 1.42
N VAL A 18 8.15 -5.05 0.46
CA VAL A 18 7.54 -4.35 -0.68
C VAL A 18 6.66 -5.29 -1.48
N PHE A 19 7.17 -6.48 -1.83
CA PHE A 19 6.42 -7.47 -2.59
C PHE A 19 5.17 -7.93 -1.87
N ARG A 20 5.28 -8.28 -0.58
CA ARG A 20 4.16 -8.73 0.24
C ARG A 20 3.09 -7.65 0.40
N SER A 21 3.47 -6.45 0.84
CA SER A 21 2.52 -5.35 1.03
C SER A 21 1.93 -4.88 -0.30
N GLY A 22 2.75 -4.71 -1.34
CA GLY A 22 2.30 -4.24 -2.65
C GLY A 22 1.31 -5.19 -3.32
N THR A 23 1.56 -6.50 -3.28
CA THR A 23 0.64 -7.51 -3.82
C THR A 23 -0.64 -7.63 -2.99
N ALA A 24 -0.57 -7.41 -1.66
CA ALA A 24 -1.73 -7.46 -0.78
C ALA A 24 -2.77 -6.37 -1.10
N ILE A 25 -2.35 -5.19 -1.57
CA ILE A 25 -3.27 -4.11 -1.99
C ILE A 25 -4.26 -4.63 -3.03
N GLY A 26 -3.74 -5.23 -4.11
CA GLY A 26 -4.57 -5.76 -5.20
C GLY A 26 -5.45 -6.94 -4.75
N ALA A 27 -4.90 -7.83 -3.92
CA ALA A 27 -5.66 -8.95 -3.37
C ALA A 27 -6.86 -8.47 -2.53
N LEU A 28 -6.65 -7.48 -1.66
CA LEU A 28 -7.70 -6.91 -0.81
C LEU A 28 -8.74 -6.12 -1.60
N VAL A 29 -8.33 -5.41 -2.65
CA VAL A 29 -9.27 -4.77 -3.59
C VAL A 29 -10.11 -5.83 -4.29
N SER A 30 -9.50 -6.92 -4.76
CA SER A 30 -10.22 -8.05 -5.37
C SER A 30 -11.21 -8.70 -4.39
N GLU A 31 -10.85 -8.88 -3.13
CA GLU A 31 -11.76 -9.37 -2.10
C GLU A 31 -12.91 -8.38 -1.83
N ALA A 32 -12.63 -7.08 -1.83
CA ALA A 32 -13.64 -6.05 -1.60
C ALA A 32 -14.76 -6.09 -2.66
N VAL A 33 -14.44 -6.41 -3.92
CA VAL A 33 -15.44 -6.55 -5.00
C VAL A 33 -16.54 -7.56 -4.66
N TYR A 34 -16.21 -8.60 -3.88
CA TYR A 34 -17.14 -9.66 -3.44
C TYR A 34 -17.58 -9.51 -1.97
N ALA A 35 -17.42 -8.31 -1.39
CA ALA A 35 -17.77 -8.05 -0.01
C ALA A 35 -19.27 -8.28 0.26
N GLN A 36 -19.58 -8.86 1.42
CA GLN A 36 -20.94 -9.25 1.79
C GLN A 36 -21.79 -8.09 2.33
N SER A 37 -21.15 -6.94 2.59
CA SER A 37 -21.84 -5.72 3.01
C SER A 37 -20.99 -4.48 2.69
N PRO A 38 -21.57 -3.27 2.71
CA PRO A 38 -20.77 -2.05 2.55
C PRO A 38 -19.81 -1.83 3.72
N ALA A 39 -20.07 -2.38 4.91
CA ALA A 39 -19.11 -2.34 6.02
C ALA A 39 -17.89 -3.22 5.74
N ASP A 40 -18.12 -4.42 5.21
CA ASP A 40 -17.07 -5.36 4.81
C ASP A 40 -16.23 -4.79 3.66
N PHE A 41 -16.88 -4.19 2.64
CA PHE A 41 -16.21 -3.47 1.55
C PHE A 41 -15.25 -2.40 2.09
N VAL A 42 -15.76 -1.52 2.97
CA VAL A 42 -14.94 -0.46 3.59
C VAL A 42 -13.81 -1.05 4.43
N ASN A 43 -14.05 -2.13 5.15
CA ASN A 43 -13.02 -2.80 5.95
C ASN A 43 -11.88 -3.34 5.06
N LYS A 44 -12.20 -4.07 3.99
CA LYS A 44 -11.22 -4.60 3.04
C LYS A 44 -10.40 -3.50 2.38
N LEU A 45 -11.06 -2.45 1.89
CA LEU A 45 -10.36 -1.29 1.32
C LEU A 45 -9.52 -0.54 2.36
N SER A 46 -9.96 -0.49 3.62
CA SER A 46 -9.17 0.14 4.70
C SER A 46 -7.92 -0.67 5.03
N ILE A 47 -7.95 -2.00 4.90
CA ILE A 47 -6.75 -2.83 5.02
C ILE A 47 -5.86 -2.60 3.79
N ALA A 48 -6.41 -2.56 2.57
CA ALA A 48 -5.65 -2.26 1.36
C ALA A 48 -4.92 -0.90 1.45
N LEU A 49 -5.58 0.10 2.05
CA LEU A 49 -4.99 1.41 2.32
C LEU A 49 -3.79 1.32 3.27
N LYS A 50 -3.86 0.47 4.30
CA LYS A 50 -2.74 0.23 5.22
C LYS A 50 -1.57 -0.44 4.51
N GLU A 51 -1.85 -1.46 3.69
CA GLU A 51 -0.82 -2.15 2.89
C GLU A 51 -0.13 -1.19 1.91
N CYS A 52 -0.91 -0.31 1.26
CA CYS A 52 -0.37 0.72 0.37
C CYS A 52 0.55 1.69 1.11
N ASN A 53 0.16 2.13 2.31
CA ASN A 53 1.00 2.98 3.14
C ASN A 53 2.28 2.26 3.63
N GLU A 54 2.19 0.96 3.92
CA GLU A 54 3.36 0.13 4.26
C GLU A 54 4.31 0.00 3.04
N THR A 55 3.77 -0.24 1.84
CA THR A 55 4.57 -0.27 0.60
C THR A 55 5.31 1.04 0.39
N LEU A 56 4.64 2.19 0.53
CA LEU A 56 5.26 3.52 0.44
C LEU A 56 6.39 3.71 1.45
N TYR A 57 6.19 3.27 2.70
CA TYR A 57 7.22 3.34 3.72
C TYR A 57 8.48 2.56 3.31
N TRP A 58 8.31 1.33 2.80
CA TRP A 58 9.44 0.53 2.34
C TRP A 58 10.12 1.11 1.10
N LEU A 59 9.36 1.69 0.16
CA LEU A 59 9.92 2.41 -1.00
C LEU A 59 10.79 3.59 -0.55
N ASN A 60 10.34 4.35 0.45
CA ASN A 60 11.13 5.45 1.03
C ASN A 60 12.44 4.93 1.63
N ILE A 61 12.40 3.82 2.38
CA ILE A 61 13.62 3.23 2.94
C ILE A 61 14.57 2.80 1.82
N LEU A 62 14.07 2.11 0.79
CA LEU A 62 14.89 1.64 -0.33
C LEU A 62 15.55 2.82 -1.07
N HIS A 63 14.85 3.93 -1.23
CA HIS A 63 15.39 5.15 -1.82
C HIS A 63 16.45 5.80 -0.90
N ASP A 64 16.14 5.98 0.39
CA ASP A 64 17.06 6.60 1.38
C ASP A 64 18.33 5.78 1.63
N THR A 65 18.28 4.49 1.32
CA THR A 65 19.42 3.57 1.41
C THR A 65 20.06 3.28 0.05
N GLU A 66 19.65 3.99 -1.00
CA GLU A 66 20.23 3.96 -2.35
C GLU A 66 20.12 2.58 -3.03
N TYR A 67 19.13 1.75 -2.64
CA TYR A 67 18.85 0.45 -3.28
C TYR A 67 18.05 0.57 -4.57
N VAL A 68 17.32 1.67 -4.75
CA VAL A 68 16.58 1.97 -5.98
C VAL A 68 16.99 3.34 -6.49
N SER A 69 17.00 3.52 -7.81
CA SER A 69 17.27 4.82 -8.41
C SER A 69 16.12 5.79 -8.11
N LYS A 70 16.39 7.08 -8.24
CA LYS A 70 15.35 8.11 -8.10
C LYS A 70 14.23 7.90 -9.12
N GLU A 71 14.56 7.57 -10.36
CA GLU A 71 13.56 7.33 -11.41
C GLU A 71 12.66 6.12 -11.07
N GLN A 72 13.24 5.04 -10.54
CA GLN A 72 12.49 3.87 -10.10
C GLN A 72 11.57 4.21 -8.93
N TYR A 73 12.10 4.93 -7.92
CA TYR A 73 11.32 5.40 -6.78
C TYR A 73 10.16 6.30 -7.23
N ASP A 74 10.43 7.31 -8.05
CA ASP A 74 9.42 8.28 -8.50
C ASP A 74 8.29 7.58 -9.27
N SER A 75 8.63 6.61 -10.13
CA SER A 75 7.64 5.79 -10.84
C SER A 75 6.75 5.02 -9.86
N MET A 76 7.33 4.23 -8.95
CA MET A 76 6.57 3.38 -8.02
C MET A 76 5.79 4.20 -6.98
N ASN A 77 6.37 5.31 -6.51
CA ASN A 77 5.72 6.22 -5.58
C ASN A 77 4.51 6.89 -6.23
N THR A 78 4.61 7.32 -7.49
CA THR A 78 3.47 7.90 -8.22
C THR A 78 2.29 6.92 -8.27
N ASP A 79 2.54 5.68 -8.68
CA ASP A 79 1.50 4.63 -8.71
C ASP A 79 0.87 4.40 -7.33
N CYS A 80 1.70 4.34 -6.27
CA CYS A 80 1.21 4.17 -4.91
C CYS A 80 0.36 5.35 -4.43
N GLN A 81 0.74 6.60 -4.75
CA GLN A 81 -0.05 7.77 -4.40
C GLN A 81 -1.40 7.79 -5.11
N GLU A 82 -1.45 7.40 -6.38
CA GLU A 82 -2.69 7.26 -7.14
C GLU A 82 -3.61 6.18 -6.53
N LEU A 83 -3.06 5.01 -6.21
CA LEU A 83 -3.80 3.95 -5.51
C LEU A 83 -4.34 4.42 -4.17
N LEU A 84 -3.53 5.14 -3.39
CA LEU A 84 -3.93 5.68 -2.09
C LEU A 84 -5.10 6.67 -2.23
N ALA A 85 -5.03 7.58 -3.21
CA ALA A 85 -6.11 8.51 -3.51
C ALA A 85 -7.41 7.80 -3.92
N LEU A 86 -7.32 6.78 -4.79
CA LEU A 86 -8.46 5.97 -5.24
C LEU A 86 -9.11 5.20 -4.08
N LEU A 87 -8.31 4.58 -3.22
CA LEU A 87 -8.79 3.83 -2.06
C LEU A 87 -9.52 4.76 -1.08
N ILE A 88 -8.95 5.93 -0.77
CA ILE A 88 -9.57 6.93 0.11
C ILE A 88 -10.89 7.43 -0.47
N ALA A 89 -10.90 7.78 -1.77
CA ALA A 89 -12.10 8.26 -2.44
C ALA A 89 -13.22 7.21 -2.43
N SER A 90 -12.87 5.93 -2.68
CA SER A 90 -13.81 4.81 -2.65
C SER A 90 -14.41 4.61 -1.25
N ILE A 91 -13.56 4.58 -0.22
CA ILE A 91 -14.00 4.45 1.18
C ILE A 91 -14.92 5.61 1.57
N LYS A 92 -14.55 6.85 1.24
CA LYS A 92 -15.34 8.06 1.56
C LYS A 92 -16.71 8.01 0.89
N THR A 93 -16.75 7.67 -0.40
CA THR A 93 -18.00 7.57 -1.17
C THR A 93 -18.94 6.52 -0.58
N THR A 94 -18.42 5.33 -0.22
CA THR A 94 -19.24 4.28 0.39
C THR A 94 -19.79 4.68 1.76
N LYS A 95 -19.00 5.39 2.58
CA LYS A 95 -19.47 5.88 3.90
C LYS A 95 -20.57 6.93 3.77
N GLN A 96 -20.41 7.89 2.86
CA GLN A 96 -21.43 8.93 2.62
C GLN A 96 -22.76 8.34 2.14
N ASN A 97 -22.72 7.34 1.26
CA ASN A 97 -23.94 6.65 0.80
C ASN A 97 -24.68 5.87 1.90
N LYS A 98 -24.01 5.56 3.02
CA LYS A 98 -24.63 4.95 4.20
C LYS A 98 -25.33 5.97 5.10
N GLU A 99 -24.84 7.20 5.16
CA GLU A 99 -25.40 8.27 6.01
C GLU A 99 -26.66 8.91 5.40
N ILE A 100 -26.89 8.72 4.09
CA ILE A 100 -28.04 9.27 3.34
C ILE A 100 -29.26 8.30 3.35
N LYS A 101 -29.14 7.12 3.98
CA LYS A 101 -30.25 6.16 4.17
C LYS A 101 -30.71 6.13 5.62
#